data_AF-A0A9D4LHH2-F1
#
_entry.id   AF-A0A9D4LHH2-F1
#
_cell.length_a   1.000
_cell.length_b   1.000
_cell.length_c   1.000
_cell.angle_alpha   90.00
_cell.angle_beta   90.00
_cell.angle_gamma   90.00
#
_symmetry.space_group_name_H-M   'P 1'
#
loop_
_entity.id
_entity.type
_entity.pdbx_description
1 polymer ?
#
loop_
_entity_poly.entity_id
_entity_poly.type
_entity_poly.pdbx_seq_one_letter_code
_entity_poly.pdbx_strand_id
1 'polypeptide(L)'
;MMNNQKHAEQLNDLEHYGRRNSIRIAGLPSDSENQPSAVVADEMASLLTKKLGMPIATTVIDVAHRLEKFVKNKSRPVIVKFLRRQTRIEIMKRANLLKGSRLFINEDLTKLNAEVLASLRLKEPDLIEKA
;
A
#
# COMPACT_ATOMS: atom_id res chain seq x y z
N MET A 1 12.70 -32.66 0.09
CA MET A 1 12.05 -31.55 0.81
C MET A 1 12.70 -30.18 0.55
N MET A 2 13.98 -30.07 0.19
CA MET A 2 14.67 -28.78 -0.08
C MET A 2 14.17 -27.99 -1.32
N ASN A 3 13.68 -28.64 -2.38
CA ASN A 3 13.25 -27.93 -3.59
C ASN A 3 11.98 -27.07 -3.38
N ASN A 4 11.05 -27.52 -2.55
CA ASN A 4 9.79 -26.78 -2.34
C ASN A 4 10.00 -25.47 -1.57
N GLN A 5 10.92 -25.47 -0.62
CA GLN A 5 11.25 -24.25 0.13
C GLN A 5 11.94 -23.22 -0.78
N LYS A 6 12.92 -23.66 -1.57
CA LYS A 6 13.61 -22.78 -2.53
C LYS A 6 12.65 -22.19 -3.57
N HIS A 7 11.72 -23.00 -4.09
CA HIS A 7 10.70 -22.49 -5.01
C HIS A 7 9.76 -21.48 -4.34
N ALA A 8 9.38 -21.69 -3.08
CA ALA A 8 8.53 -20.75 -2.36
C ALA A 8 9.23 -19.39 -2.13
N GLU A 9 10.52 -19.41 -1.80
CA GLU A 9 11.34 -18.20 -1.66
C GLU A 9 11.43 -17.44 -3.00
N GLN A 10 11.72 -18.14 -4.10
CA GLN A 10 11.77 -17.53 -5.44
C GLN A 10 10.43 -16.94 -5.87
N LEU A 11 9.32 -17.60 -5.58
CA LEU A 11 7.97 -17.09 -5.86
C LEU A 11 7.68 -15.82 -5.06
N ASN A 12 8.05 -15.81 -3.77
CA ASN A 12 7.90 -14.63 -2.91
C ASN A 12 8.73 -13.45 -3.43
N ASP A 13 9.96 -13.69 -3.90
CA ASP A 13 10.82 -12.64 -4.44
C ASP A 13 10.25 -12.02 -5.73
N LEU A 14 9.72 -12.86 -6.62
CA LEU A 14 9.05 -12.40 -7.85
C LEU A 14 7.78 -11.59 -7.53
N GLU A 15 6.95 -12.07 -6.60
CA GLU A 15 5.76 -11.36 -6.14
C GLU A 15 6.15 -10.02 -5.49
N HIS A 16 7.17 -10.03 -4.64
CA HIS A 16 7.69 -8.83 -3.99
C HIS A 16 8.20 -7.82 -5.01
N TYR A 17 8.96 -8.28 -6.02
CA TYR A 17 9.44 -7.42 -7.10
C TYR A 17 8.27 -6.74 -7.83
N GLY A 18 7.20 -7.49 -8.12
CA GLY A 18 5.98 -6.97 -8.75
C GLY A 18 5.17 -5.97 -7.90
N ARG A 19 5.33 -5.99 -6.56
CA ARG A 19 4.64 -5.09 -5.62
C ARG A 19 5.44 -3.84 -5.22
N ARG A 20 6.70 -3.72 -5.64
CA ARG A 20 7.60 -2.62 -5.20
C ARG A 20 7.12 -1.22 -5.57
N ASN A 21 6.27 -1.09 -6.59
CA ASN A 21 5.64 0.15 -7.02
C ASN A 21 4.20 0.31 -6.49
N SER A 22 3.79 -0.49 -5.50
CA SER A 22 2.45 -0.43 -4.91
C SER A 22 2.47 0.03 -3.46
N ILE A 23 1.39 0.69 -3.06
CA ILE A 23 1.07 1.03 -1.66
C ILE A 23 -0.34 0.55 -1.31
N ARG A 24 -0.58 0.40 -0.01
CA ARG A 24 -1.92 0.23 0.55
C ARG A 24 -2.29 1.44 1.40
N ILE A 25 -3.49 1.97 1.18
CA ILE A 25 -4.04 3.10 1.91
C ILE A 25 -5.23 2.60 2.72
N ALA A 26 -5.21 2.76 4.04
CA ALA A 26 -6.28 2.37 4.95
C ALA A 26 -6.91 3.58 5.64
N GLY A 27 -8.11 3.40 6.19
CA GLY A 27 -8.85 4.43 6.91
C GLY A 27 -9.72 5.32 6.01
N LEU A 28 -9.98 4.88 4.78
CA LEU A 28 -10.88 5.55 3.84
C LEU A 28 -12.30 5.00 4.01
N PRO A 29 -13.33 5.87 4.07
CA PRO A 29 -14.71 5.41 4.02
C PRO A 29 -14.95 4.64 2.72
N SER A 30 -15.88 3.68 2.77
CA SER A 30 -16.30 2.89 1.62
C SER A 30 -17.81 3.04 1.50
N ASP A 31 -18.23 3.84 0.54
CA ASP A 31 -19.64 4.23 0.40
C ASP A 31 -20.34 3.46 -0.74
N SER A 32 -19.58 2.74 -1.57
CA SER A 32 -20.08 1.95 -2.69
C SER A 32 -19.44 0.57 -2.75
N GLU A 33 -20.22 -0.41 -3.20
CA GLU A 33 -19.77 -1.76 -3.48
C GLU A 33 -18.81 -1.80 -4.68
N ASN A 34 -19.21 -1.12 -5.76
CA ASN A 34 -18.47 -1.05 -7.02
C ASN A 34 -18.00 0.38 -7.28
N GLN A 35 -16.69 0.54 -7.43
CA GLN A 35 -16.06 1.78 -7.87
C GLN A 35 -15.10 1.43 -9.02
N PRO A 36 -15.26 2.05 -10.20
CA PRO A 36 -14.33 1.84 -11.30
C PRO A 36 -12.90 2.24 -10.91
N SER A 37 -11.90 1.49 -11.41
CA SER A 37 -10.48 1.74 -11.13
C SER A 37 -10.07 3.20 -11.43
N ALA A 38 -10.58 3.77 -12.52
CA ALA A 38 -10.31 5.16 -12.91
C ALA A 38 -10.79 6.18 -11.85
N VAL A 39 -12.00 5.99 -11.31
CA VAL A 39 -12.56 6.87 -10.28
C VAL A 39 -11.75 6.77 -8.98
N VAL A 40 -11.35 5.54 -8.60
CA VAL A 40 -10.49 5.33 -7.43
C VAL A 40 -9.11 5.97 -7.66
N ALA A 41 -8.55 5.88 -8.87
CA ALA A 41 -7.28 6.51 -9.20
C ALA A 41 -7.35 8.04 -9.07
N ASP A 42 -8.39 8.69 -9.59
CA ASP A 42 -8.62 10.13 -9.45
C ASP A 42 -8.81 10.56 -7.99
N GLU A 43 -9.58 9.80 -7.21
CA GLU A 43 -9.78 10.02 -5.77
C GLU A 43 -8.44 9.95 -5.04
N MET A 44 -7.63 8.92 -5.32
CA MET A 44 -6.35 8.71 -4.65
C MET A 44 -5.31 9.75 -5.08
N ALA A 45 -5.25 10.13 -6.35
CA ALA A 45 -4.37 11.20 -6.83
C ALA A 45 -4.67 12.52 -6.12
N SER A 46 -5.96 12.89 -6.03
CA SER A 46 -6.42 14.10 -5.34
C SER A 46 -6.14 14.05 -3.84
N LEU A 47 -6.42 12.92 -3.19
CA LEU A 47 -6.18 12.70 -1.77
C LEU A 47 -4.69 12.82 -1.42
N LEU A 48 -3.84 12.10 -2.14
CA LEU A 48 -2.40 12.09 -1.90
C LEU A 48 -1.81 13.47 -2.19
N THR A 49 -2.25 14.16 -3.24
CA THR A 49 -1.82 15.54 -3.53
C THR A 49 -2.12 16.48 -2.36
N LYS A 50 -3.36 16.44 -1.86
CA LYS A 50 -3.79 17.28 -0.73
C LYS A 50 -3.07 16.95 0.57
N LYS A 51 -2.89 15.66 0.87
CA LYS A 51 -2.37 15.20 2.16
C LYS A 51 -0.84 15.24 2.26
N LEU A 52 -0.15 15.05 1.14
CA LEU A 52 1.31 14.98 1.10
C LEU A 52 1.96 16.27 0.57
N GLY A 53 1.18 17.24 0.08
CA GLY A 53 1.69 18.50 -0.43
C GLY A 53 2.58 18.34 -1.67
N MET A 54 2.34 17.31 -2.48
CA MET A 54 3.09 16.98 -3.68
C MET A 54 2.12 16.72 -4.84
N PRO A 55 2.32 17.32 -6.02
CA PRO A 55 1.42 17.08 -7.16
C PRO A 55 1.50 15.62 -7.61
N ILE A 56 0.37 14.92 -7.56
CA ILE A 56 0.22 13.55 -8.06
C ILE A 56 -0.89 13.56 -9.10
N ALA A 57 -0.51 13.38 -10.36
CA ALA A 57 -1.45 13.24 -11.47
C ALA A 57 -1.98 11.81 -11.55
N THR A 58 -3.24 11.62 -11.94
CA THR A 58 -3.81 10.29 -12.18
C THR A 58 -2.99 9.48 -13.18
N THR A 59 -2.35 10.12 -14.17
CA THR A 59 -1.51 9.46 -15.19
C THR A 59 -0.29 8.75 -14.63
N VAL A 60 0.13 9.02 -13.39
CA VAL A 60 1.24 8.29 -12.74
C VAL A 60 0.78 7.01 -12.04
N ILE A 61 -0.54 6.80 -11.92
CA ILE A 61 -1.17 5.61 -11.35
C ILE A 61 -1.44 4.63 -12.49
N ASP A 62 -0.90 3.42 -12.34
CA ASP A 62 -1.14 2.28 -13.24
C ASP A 62 -2.54 1.70 -12.97
N VAL A 63 -2.78 1.33 -11.72
CA VAL A 63 -4.04 0.72 -11.26
C VAL A 63 -4.35 1.18 -9.84
N ALA A 64 -5.61 1.48 -9.55
CA ALA A 64 -6.07 1.68 -8.18
C ALA A 64 -7.41 0.99 -7.96
N HIS A 65 -7.54 0.20 -6.89
CA HIS A 65 -8.81 -0.42 -6.56
C HIS A 65 -8.92 -0.70 -5.06
N ARG A 66 -10.16 -0.78 -4.59
CA ARG A 66 -10.48 -1.13 -3.21
C ARG A 66 -10.26 -2.63 -3.01
N LEU A 67 -9.47 -2.98 -2.00
CA LEU A 67 -9.28 -4.36 -1.55
C LEU A 67 -10.49 -4.84 -0.75
N GLU A 68 -10.61 -6.15 -0.59
CA GLU A 68 -11.69 -6.83 0.12
C GLU A 68 -13.09 -6.66 -0.49
N LYS A 69 -14.03 -7.52 -0.08
CA LYS A 69 -15.44 -7.39 -0.43
C LYS A 69 -16.06 -6.22 0.32
N PHE A 70 -17.04 -5.56 -0.29
CA PHE A 70 -17.81 -4.52 0.36
C PHE A 70 -18.59 -5.08 1.55
N VAL A 71 -18.50 -4.36 2.67
CA VAL A 71 -19.30 -4.62 3.87
C VAL A 71 -19.75 -3.26 4.40
N LYS A 72 -21.06 -3.12 4.63
CA LYS A 72 -21.65 -1.88 5.13
C LYS A 72 -20.96 -1.47 6.44
N ASN A 73 -20.64 -0.18 6.57
CA ASN A 73 -19.95 0.41 7.73
C ASN A 73 -18.52 -0.09 7.98
N LYS A 74 -17.88 -0.78 7.02
CA LYS A 74 -16.48 -1.21 7.12
C LYS A 74 -15.62 -0.46 6.10
N SER A 75 -14.54 0.17 6.58
CA SER A 75 -13.49 0.72 5.71
C SER A 75 -12.78 -0.40 4.95
N ARG A 76 -12.51 -0.16 3.66
CA ARG A 76 -11.74 -1.06 2.79
C ARG A 76 -10.43 -0.38 2.39
N PRO A 77 -9.28 -1.03 2.59
CA PRO A 77 -8.02 -0.49 2.08
C PRO A 77 -8.06 -0.34 0.56
N VAL A 78 -7.36 0.66 0.03
CA VAL A 78 -7.14 0.81 -1.42
C VAL A 78 -5.72 0.37 -1.73
N ILE A 79 -5.54 -0.45 -2.75
CA ILE A 79 -4.23 -0.65 -3.36
C ILE A 79 -4.05 0.36 -4.49
N VAL A 80 -2.90 1.02 -4.53
CA VAL A 80 -2.51 1.93 -5.60
C VAL A 80 -1.16 1.48 -6.14
N LYS A 81 -1.11 1.13 -7.42
CA LYS A 81 0.09 0.79 -8.15
C LYS A 81 0.49 1.98 -9.03
N PHE A 82 1.75 2.38 -8.94
CA PHE A 82 2.31 3.49 -9.71
C PHE A 82 3.13 2.99 -10.89
N LEU A 83 3.22 3.77 -11.96
CA LEU A 83 4.07 3.42 -13.11
C LEU A 83 5.56 3.32 -12.72
N ARG A 84 6.01 4.12 -11.75
CA ARG A 84 7.41 4.16 -11.32
C ARG A 84 7.53 3.85 -9.83
N ARG A 85 8.49 2.99 -9.47
CA ARG A 85 8.87 2.75 -8.06
C ARG A 85 9.29 4.03 -7.34
N GLN A 86 9.88 4.99 -8.07
CA GLN A 86 10.29 6.27 -7.52
C GLN A 86 9.12 7.07 -6.92
N THR A 87 7.97 7.10 -7.60
CA THR A 87 6.75 7.75 -7.11
C THR A 87 6.33 7.19 -5.76
N ARG A 88 6.34 5.86 -5.63
CA ARG A 88 6.05 5.19 -4.37
C ARG A 88 7.03 5.59 -3.27
N ILE A 89 8.34 5.60 -3.57
CA ILE A 89 9.38 5.99 -2.59
C ILE A 89 9.14 7.42 -2.08
N GLU A 90 8.83 8.35 -2.98
CA GLU A 90 8.56 9.76 -2.62
C GLU A 90 7.31 9.94 -1.78
N ILE A 91 6.26 9.14 -2.04
CA ILE A 91 5.06 9.08 -1.22
C ILE A 91 5.39 8.55 0.18
N MET A 92 6.11 7.43 0.28
CA MET A 92 6.46 6.83 1.57
C MET A 92 7.30 7.75 2.45
N LYS A 93 8.23 8.53 1.86
CA LYS A 93 9.01 9.56 2.57
C LYS A 93 8.15 10.65 3.24
N ARG A 94 6.93 10.86 2.75
CA ARG A 94 5.99 11.87 3.24
C ARG A 94 4.83 11.27 4.04
N ALA A 95 4.79 9.95 4.22
CA ALA A 95 3.70 9.29 4.92
C ALA A 95 3.56 9.75 6.39
N ASN A 96 4.64 10.25 6.99
CA ASN A 96 4.62 10.87 8.33
C ASN A 96 3.72 12.11 8.43
N LEU A 97 3.44 12.82 7.32
CA LEU A 97 2.50 13.96 7.28
C LEU A 97 1.05 13.53 7.55
N LEU A 98 0.76 12.23 7.49
CA LEU A 98 -0.54 11.66 7.83
C LEU A 98 -0.72 11.40 9.33
N LYS A 99 0.32 11.60 10.16
CA LYS A 99 0.20 11.45 11.62
C LYS A 99 -0.90 12.37 12.16
N GLY A 100 -1.72 11.84 13.07
CA GLY A 100 -2.89 12.54 13.60
C GLY A 100 -4.12 12.53 12.67
N SER A 101 -3.97 12.07 11.43
CA SER A 101 -5.12 11.74 10.57
C SER A 101 -5.62 10.32 10.83
N ARG A 102 -6.79 9.97 10.28
CA ARG A 102 -7.31 8.60 10.28
C ARG A 102 -6.79 7.76 9.10
N LEU A 103 -5.83 8.28 8.32
CA LEU A 103 -5.30 7.64 7.12
C LEU A 103 -3.94 7.02 7.37
N PHE A 104 -3.74 5.83 6.83
CA PHE A 104 -2.47 5.09 6.94
C PHE A 104 -2.01 4.66 5.56
N ILE A 105 -0.76 4.98 5.21
CA ILE A 105 -0.10 4.50 3.99
C ILE A 105 0.95 3.47 4.39
N ASN A 106 0.89 2.30 3.77
CA ASN A 106 1.84 1.21 3.97
C ASN A 106 2.34 0.66 2.64
N GLU A 107 3.50 0.00 2.68
CA GLU A 107 3.99 -0.81 1.57
C GLU A 107 3.03 -1.98 1.27
N ASP A 108 2.85 -2.33 -0.01
CA ASP A 108 2.18 -3.57 -0.38
C ASP A 108 3.15 -4.75 -0.29
N LEU A 109 3.28 -5.34 0.90
CA LEU A 109 4.17 -6.47 1.13
C LEU A 109 3.55 -7.79 0.68
N THR A 110 4.40 -8.77 0.34
CA THR A 110 3.98 -10.17 0.21
C THR A 110 3.55 -10.71 1.57
N LYS A 111 2.81 -11.82 1.58
CA LYS A 111 2.36 -12.44 2.84
C LYS A 111 3.53 -12.74 3.77
N LEU A 112 4.57 -13.41 3.25
CA LEU A 112 5.75 -13.76 4.03
C LEU A 112 6.47 -12.50 4.56
N ASN A 113 6.64 -11.48 3.72
CA ASN A 113 7.33 -10.26 4.15
C ASN A 113 6.51 -9.46 5.18
N ALA A 114 5.18 -9.49 5.08
CA ALA A 114 4.29 -8.90 6.08
C ALA A 114 4.35 -9.65 7.43
N GLU A 115 4.43 -10.98 7.40
CA GLU A 115 4.61 -11.81 8.60
C GLU A 115 5.97 -11.56 9.27
N VAL A 116 7.05 -11.43 8.48
CA VAL A 116 8.36 -11.03 8.99
C VAL A 116 8.28 -9.67 9.67
N LEU A 117 7.71 -8.65 9.00
CA LEU A 117 7.55 -7.32 9.58
C LEU A 117 6.72 -7.35 10.87
N ALA A 118 5.64 -8.12 10.91
CA ALA A 118 4.82 -8.28 12.11
C ALA A 118 5.62 -8.91 13.26
N SER A 119 6.42 -9.94 12.97
CA SER A 119 7.28 -10.59 13.95
C SER A 119 8.37 -9.66 14.49
N LEU A 120 8.95 -8.81 13.65
CA LEU A 120 9.95 -7.81 14.05
C LEU A 120 9.33 -6.74 14.94
N ARG A 121 8.10 -6.28 14.65
CA ARG A 121 7.38 -5.32 15.49
C ARG A 121 7.13 -5.85 16.91
N LEU A 122 6.93 -7.15 17.07
CA LEU A 122 6.73 -7.77 18.37
C LEU A 122 8.05 -7.96 19.14
N LYS A 123 9.14 -8.29 18.43
CA LYS A 123 10.42 -8.63 19.05
C LYS A 123 11.31 -7.41 19.31
N GLU A 124 11.35 -6.48 18.37
CA GLU A 124 12.33 -5.39 18.30
C GLU A 124 11.66 -4.07 17.86
N PRO A 125 10.71 -3.53 18.66
CA PRO A 125 9.95 -2.33 18.28
C PRO A 125 10.85 -1.11 18.05
N ASP A 126 11.91 -0.97 18.86
CA ASP A 126 12.86 0.16 18.81
C ASP A 126 13.63 0.28 17.49
N LEU A 127 13.81 -0.82 16.75
CA LEU A 127 14.48 -0.80 15.45
C LEU A 127 13.59 -0.26 14.33
N ILE A 128 12.27 -0.42 14.47
CA ILE A 128 11.31 -0.03 13.43
C ILE A 128 10.94 1.43 13.57
N GLU A 129 10.84 1.97 14.79
CA GLU A 129 10.51 3.39 15.00
C GLU A 129 11.63 4.36 14.58
N LYS A 130 12.87 3.85 14.44
CA LYS A 130 14.05 4.63 14.04
C LYS A 130 14.33 4.61 12.52
N ALA A 131 13.58 3.83 11.73
CA ALA A 131 13.72 3.70 10.28
C ALA A 131 12.72 4.59 9.53
#